data_AF-A0A7D4GE32-F1
#
_entry.id   AF-A0A7D4GE32-F1
#
_cell.length_a   1.000
_cell.length_b   1.000
_cell.length_c   1.000
_cell.angle_alpha   90.00
_cell.angle_beta   90.00
_cell.angle_gamma   90.00
#
_symmetry.space_group_name_H-M   'P 1'
#
loop_
_entity.id
_entity.type
_entity.pdbx_description
1 polymer ?
#
loop_
_entity_poly.entity_id
_entity_poly.type
_entity_poly.pdbx_seq_one_letter_code
_entity_poly.pdbx_strand_id
1 'polypeptide(L)'
;MKKKYKLFSIILLLSFLLTSIPQELFAKSYADKEIKIDKYELSDVSQLKNINYDYNLMMSEDEIAKESSVLKGARIEGNKAYEIPLMKKAQDDLAVLSQDRCINLPSAINNYNPQQFFYIGSIGVRIQLLRKVNRFIDLMTTEYIYKIQEAHNLAAQTAFESVMVAINPFNGKKDVLAAIDKLDKNIEKIISLRDLTASDQATVYVKRLMYKNIAEARKSSNKYFDKGDYGAKGKEEFIQTIFRTEVNEINKEVGKNITFGQLIELDARLKSAASSAYLSKEVLANPNWLNGTVLGEISKQNVLKSKYRSSIDKNDFDMWQNLVKKVVDKKVEKNPRYDSISNAIYDLWDFNGKLIAKYPNSLKREEFEIDGLYIPSSYIEPYQVASIKWIVSPTFDKVPSGMKSQSSNIIIGFAGQKAQYGSYNNYVVARSSLQDEVVTTNMDGTNSDLIYPDFTDPEI
;
A
#
# COMPACT_ATOMS: atom_id res chain seq x y z
N MET A 1 -10.52 -51.19 -77.80
CA MET A 1 -9.70 -50.56 -76.74
C MET A 1 -10.47 -50.04 -75.52
N LYS A 2 -11.81 -49.87 -75.50
CA LYS A 2 -12.54 -49.27 -74.35
C LYS A 2 -12.77 -50.15 -73.11
N LYS A 3 -12.63 -51.48 -73.18
CA LYS A 3 -12.86 -52.38 -72.02
C LYS A 3 -11.67 -52.50 -71.06
N LYS A 4 -10.42 -52.43 -71.56
CA LYS A 4 -9.21 -52.55 -70.72
C LYS A 4 -9.01 -51.33 -69.80
N TYR A 5 -9.31 -50.13 -70.28
CA TYR A 5 -9.20 -48.91 -69.48
C TYR A 5 -10.24 -48.85 -68.35
N LYS A 6 -11.49 -49.30 -68.56
CA LYS A 6 -12.51 -49.36 -67.50
C LYS A 6 -12.10 -50.30 -66.35
N LEU A 7 -11.45 -51.42 -66.65
CA LEU A 7 -11.00 -52.36 -65.62
C LEU A 7 -9.88 -51.75 -64.76
N PHE A 8 -8.93 -51.06 -65.41
CA PHE A 8 -7.86 -50.35 -64.70
C PHE A 8 -8.36 -49.18 -63.87
N SER A 9 -9.36 -48.42 -64.35
CA SER A 9 -9.98 -47.34 -63.58
C SER A 9 -10.70 -47.87 -62.32
N ILE A 10 -11.38 -49.01 -62.43
CA ILE A 10 -12.09 -49.63 -61.29
C ILE A 10 -11.10 -50.17 -60.26
N ILE A 11 -10.00 -50.79 -60.70
CA ILE A 11 -8.95 -51.29 -59.80
C ILE A 11 -8.25 -50.13 -59.09
N LEU A 12 -8.00 -49.01 -59.79
CA LEU A 12 -7.42 -47.82 -59.18
C LEU A 12 -8.36 -47.19 -58.15
N LEU A 13 -9.67 -47.10 -58.46
CA LEU A 13 -10.67 -46.61 -57.51
C LEU A 13 -10.80 -47.52 -56.28
N LEU A 14 -10.76 -48.85 -56.46
CA LEU A 14 -10.80 -49.81 -55.35
C LEU A 14 -9.56 -49.69 -54.46
N SER A 15 -8.38 -49.44 -55.04
CA SER A 15 -7.14 -49.26 -54.26
C SER A 15 -7.14 -47.97 -53.43
N PHE A 16 -7.75 -46.89 -53.94
CA PHE A 16 -7.96 -45.65 -53.18
C PHE A 16 -9.03 -45.79 -52.09
N LEU A 17 -10.07 -46.60 -52.32
CA LEU A 17 -11.11 -46.89 -51.32
C LEU A 17 -10.63 -47.84 -50.21
N LEU A 18 -9.74 -48.78 -50.51
CA LEU A 18 -9.18 -49.72 -49.53
C LEU A 18 -8.06 -49.11 -48.67
N THR A 19 -7.40 -48.04 -49.13
CA THR A 19 -6.41 -47.28 -48.35
C THR A 19 -7.02 -46.16 -47.50
N SER A 20 -8.33 -45.91 -47.65
CA SER A 20 -9.08 -44.89 -46.90
C SER A 20 -10.07 -45.48 -45.88
N ILE A 21 -10.07 -46.80 -45.68
CA ILE A 21 -10.63 -47.40 -44.47
C ILE A 21 -9.60 -47.19 -43.37
N PRO A 22 -9.91 -46.45 -42.29
CA PRO A 22 -8.98 -46.28 -41.18
C PRO A 22 -8.59 -47.68 -40.65
N GLN A 23 -7.29 -47.91 -40.48
CA GLN A 23 -6.74 -49.11 -39.82
C GLN A 23 -7.16 -49.25 -38.34
N GLU A 24 -8.14 -48.47 -37.88
CA GLU A 24 -8.72 -48.49 -36.53
C GLU A 24 -9.44 -49.81 -36.20
N LEU A 25 -9.86 -50.62 -37.18
CA LEU A 25 -10.57 -51.88 -36.90
C LEU A 25 -9.64 -53.05 -36.51
N PHE A 26 -8.33 -52.96 -36.71
CA PHE A 26 -7.39 -54.05 -36.38
C PHE A 26 -6.20 -53.65 -35.50
N ALA A 27 -6.04 -52.37 -35.17
CA ALA A 27 -5.07 -51.94 -34.17
C ALA A 27 -5.70 -51.96 -32.77
N LYS A 28 -5.92 -53.14 -32.19
CA LYS A 28 -6.05 -53.23 -30.73
C LYS A 28 -4.70 -52.87 -30.12
N SER A 29 -4.52 -51.58 -29.84
CA SER A 29 -3.45 -51.09 -29.00
C SER A 29 -3.57 -51.76 -27.62
N TYR A 30 -2.45 -52.14 -27.02
CA TYR A 30 -2.44 -52.58 -25.62
C TYR A 30 -2.99 -51.52 -24.63
N ALA A 31 -3.25 -50.29 -25.12
CA ALA A 31 -3.91 -49.21 -24.39
C ALA A 31 -5.46 -49.30 -24.34
N ASP A 32 -6.10 -50.16 -25.15
CA ASP A 32 -7.58 -50.32 -25.19
C ASP A 32 -8.12 -51.34 -24.18
N LYS A 33 -7.29 -51.86 -23.28
CA LYS A 33 -7.84 -52.41 -22.04
C LYS A 33 -8.32 -51.23 -21.21
N GLU A 34 -9.63 -51.02 -21.16
CA GLU A 34 -10.28 -50.22 -20.11
C GLU A 34 -9.85 -50.78 -18.75
N ILE A 35 -8.74 -50.28 -18.22
CA ILE A 35 -8.48 -50.31 -16.79
C ILE A 35 -9.55 -49.39 -16.25
N LYS A 36 -10.58 -49.97 -15.62
CA LYS A 36 -11.52 -49.18 -14.81
C LYS A 36 -10.70 -48.52 -13.71
N ILE A 37 -10.37 -47.25 -13.90
CA ILE A 37 -9.77 -46.43 -12.86
C ILE A 37 -10.94 -45.92 -12.04
N ASP A 38 -11.16 -46.54 -10.89
CA ASP A 38 -12.20 -46.11 -9.97
C ASP A 38 -11.91 -44.68 -9.51
N LYS A 39 -12.89 -43.79 -9.71
CA LYS A 39 -12.84 -42.39 -9.30
C LYS A 39 -13.51 -42.26 -7.95
N TYR A 40 -12.78 -41.76 -6.96
CA TYR A 40 -13.35 -41.48 -5.65
C TYR A 40 -12.64 -40.30 -4.98
N GLU A 41 -13.33 -39.70 -4.02
CA GLU A 41 -12.80 -38.66 -3.15
C GLU A 41 -12.15 -39.32 -1.93
N LEU A 42 -10.93 -38.92 -1.59
CA LEU A 42 -10.22 -39.50 -0.45
C LEU A 42 -10.83 -38.98 0.86
N SER A 43 -11.49 -39.88 1.60
CA SER A 43 -12.16 -39.57 2.87
C SER A 43 -11.51 -40.26 4.08
N ASP A 44 -10.79 -41.36 3.87
CA ASP A 44 -10.20 -42.17 4.95
C ASP A 44 -8.76 -42.66 4.64
N VAL A 45 -7.92 -42.75 5.67
CA VAL A 45 -6.52 -43.24 5.62
C VAL A 45 -6.46 -44.66 5.07
N SER A 46 -7.46 -45.48 5.37
CA SER A 46 -7.59 -46.86 4.91
C SER A 46 -7.58 -46.97 3.37
N GLN A 47 -8.17 -45.99 2.68
CA GLN A 47 -8.16 -45.94 1.21
C GLN A 47 -6.74 -45.71 0.68
N LEU A 48 -5.97 -44.84 1.33
CA LEU A 48 -4.59 -44.56 0.94
C LEU A 48 -3.65 -45.75 1.20
N LYS A 49 -3.92 -46.55 2.23
CA LYS A 49 -3.20 -47.81 2.48
C LYS A 49 -3.40 -48.81 1.35
N ASN A 50 -4.63 -48.96 0.88
CA ASN A 50 -4.94 -49.83 -0.25
C ASN A 50 -4.25 -49.37 -1.53
N ILE A 51 -4.31 -48.06 -1.85
CA ILE A 51 -3.58 -47.49 -3.00
C ILE A 51 -2.07 -47.75 -2.88
N ASN A 52 -1.48 -47.56 -1.70
CA ASN A 52 -0.05 -47.79 -1.47
C ASN A 52 0.36 -49.24 -1.77
N TYR A 53 -0.50 -50.19 -1.41
CA TYR A 53 -0.31 -51.61 -1.70
C TYR A 53 -0.52 -51.93 -3.18
N ASP A 54 -1.66 -51.53 -3.75
CA ASP A 54 -2.07 -51.84 -5.12
C ASP A 54 -1.11 -51.27 -6.18
N TYR A 55 -0.57 -50.07 -5.91
CA TYR A 55 0.37 -49.38 -6.80
C TYR A 55 1.83 -49.46 -6.36
N ASN A 56 2.12 -50.24 -5.30
CA ASN A 56 3.46 -50.45 -4.77
C ASN A 56 4.26 -49.14 -4.56
N LEU A 57 3.65 -48.16 -3.87
CA LEU A 57 4.21 -46.82 -3.70
C LEU A 57 5.32 -46.77 -2.63
N MET A 58 5.56 -47.87 -1.91
CA MET A 58 6.62 -48.02 -0.91
C MET A 58 6.61 -46.94 0.19
N MET A 59 5.44 -46.36 0.50
CA MET A 59 5.30 -45.40 1.60
C MET A 59 5.23 -46.13 2.95
N SER A 60 5.94 -45.61 3.94
CA SER A 60 5.83 -46.06 5.33
C SER A 60 4.50 -45.62 5.97
N GLU A 61 4.09 -46.27 7.05
CA GLU A 61 2.85 -45.93 7.78
C GLU A 61 2.79 -44.45 8.20
N ASP A 62 3.92 -43.89 8.65
CA ASP A 62 4.04 -42.47 9.00
C ASP A 62 3.85 -41.54 7.80
N GLU A 63 4.35 -41.95 6.63
CA GLU A 63 4.20 -41.19 5.38
C GLU A 63 2.75 -41.26 4.87
N ILE A 64 2.09 -42.42 5.00
CA ILE A 64 0.68 -42.58 4.64
C ILE A 64 -0.19 -41.67 5.50
N ALA A 65 0.06 -41.60 6.82
CA ALA A 65 -0.69 -40.71 7.71
C ALA A 65 -0.53 -39.23 7.32
N LYS A 66 0.70 -38.79 7.04
CA LYS A 66 0.99 -37.41 6.61
C LYS A 66 0.35 -37.11 5.25
N GLU A 67 0.51 -38.00 4.28
CA GLU A 67 0.00 -37.77 2.93
C GLU A 67 -1.54 -37.84 2.88
N SER A 68 -2.16 -38.70 3.69
CA SER A 68 -3.62 -38.76 3.84
C SER A 68 -4.19 -37.44 4.38
N SER A 69 -3.54 -36.82 5.38
CA SER A 69 -3.96 -35.52 5.90
C SER A 69 -3.90 -34.42 4.83
N VAL A 70 -2.92 -34.52 3.92
CA VAL A 70 -2.70 -33.57 2.83
C VAL A 70 -3.69 -33.75 1.67
N LEU A 71 -4.07 -35.00 1.40
CA LEU A 71 -4.93 -35.42 0.30
C LEU A 71 -6.43 -35.38 0.61
N LYS A 72 -6.83 -34.96 1.82
CA LYS A 72 -8.24 -34.90 2.21
C LYS A 72 -9.04 -34.02 1.24
N GLY A 73 -10.07 -34.60 0.61
CA GLY A 73 -10.91 -33.93 -0.39
C GLY A 73 -10.29 -33.83 -1.80
N ALA A 74 -9.17 -34.51 -2.06
CA ALA A 74 -8.60 -34.63 -3.41
C ALA A 74 -9.32 -35.73 -4.20
N ARG A 75 -9.43 -35.55 -5.52
CA ARG A 75 -9.89 -36.60 -6.44
C ARG A 75 -8.73 -37.54 -6.75
N ILE A 76 -8.93 -38.84 -6.53
CA ILE A 76 -7.92 -39.87 -6.80
C ILE A 76 -8.31 -40.65 -8.05
N GLU A 77 -7.35 -40.84 -8.96
CA GLU A 77 -7.47 -41.75 -10.10
C GLU A 77 -6.19 -42.59 -10.18
N GLY A 78 -6.25 -43.82 -9.69
CA GLY A 78 -5.11 -44.74 -9.58
C GLY A 78 -4.02 -44.21 -8.64
N ASN A 79 -2.78 -44.09 -9.13
CA ASN A 79 -1.67 -43.53 -8.36
C ASN A 79 -1.53 -42.00 -8.46
N LYS A 80 -2.55 -41.31 -9.01
CA LYS A 80 -2.55 -39.87 -9.26
C LYS A 80 -3.63 -39.17 -8.43
N ALA A 81 -3.30 -38.00 -7.92
CA ALA A 81 -4.25 -37.11 -7.26
C ALA A 81 -4.45 -35.83 -8.09
N TYR A 82 -5.69 -35.35 -8.10
CA TYR A 82 -6.18 -34.15 -8.78
C TYR A 82 -6.90 -33.26 -7.76
N GLU A 83 -7.05 -31.98 -8.10
CA GLU A 83 -7.88 -31.02 -7.34
C GLU A 83 -7.52 -30.96 -5.83
N ILE A 84 -6.22 -31.04 -5.52
CA ILE A 84 -5.72 -31.14 -4.13
C ILE A 84 -5.95 -29.82 -3.37
N PRO A 85 -6.82 -29.77 -2.35
CA PRO A 85 -7.21 -28.50 -1.72
C PRO A 85 -6.04 -27.76 -1.06
N LEU A 86 -5.16 -28.47 -0.36
CA LEU A 86 -4.02 -27.84 0.32
C LEU A 86 -2.93 -27.36 -0.64
N MET A 87 -2.77 -28.01 -1.79
CA MET A 87 -1.87 -27.53 -2.85
C MET A 87 -2.42 -26.23 -3.44
N LYS A 88 -3.72 -26.22 -3.76
CA LYS A 88 -4.41 -25.03 -4.26
C LYS A 88 -4.26 -23.86 -3.27
N LYS A 89 -4.50 -24.10 -1.98
CA LYS A 89 -4.28 -23.07 -0.95
C LYS A 89 -2.84 -22.56 -0.94
N ALA A 90 -1.84 -23.44 -1.02
CA ALA A 90 -0.44 -23.00 -1.04
C ALA A 90 -0.07 -22.18 -2.29
N GLN A 91 -0.66 -22.52 -3.45
CA GLN A 91 -0.53 -21.74 -4.68
C GLN A 91 -1.24 -20.40 -4.58
N ASP A 92 -2.45 -20.37 -4.02
CA ASP A 92 -3.23 -19.15 -3.78
C ASP A 92 -2.48 -18.22 -2.81
N ASP A 93 -1.94 -18.74 -1.70
CA ASP A 93 -1.15 -17.97 -0.74
C ASP A 93 0.10 -17.36 -1.41
N LEU A 94 0.77 -18.13 -2.28
CA LEU A 94 1.91 -17.63 -3.07
C LEU A 94 1.47 -16.56 -4.08
N ALA A 95 0.32 -16.73 -4.72
CA ALA A 95 -0.25 -15.76 -5.65
C ALA A 95 -0.61 -14.45 -4.97
N VAL A 96 -1.25 -14.52 -3.79
CA VAL A 96 -1.59 -13.35 -2.96
C VAL A 96 -0.33 -12.62 -2.52
N LEU A 97 0.66 -13.34 -1.97
CA LEU A 97 1.93 -12.75 -1.58
C LEU A 97 2.62 -12.08 -2.78
N SER A 98 2.64 -12.76 -3.92
CA SER A 98 3.28 -12.23 -5.13
C SER A 98 2.56 -11.00 -5.66
N GLN A 99 1.22 -10.94 -5.58
CA GLN A 99 0.46 -9.75 -5.95
C GLN A 99 0.76 -8.57 -5.01
N ASP A 100 0.72 -8.79 -3.70
CA ASP A 100 1.04 -7.77 -2.68
C ASP A 100 2.48 -7.25 -2.85
N ARG A 101 3.42 -8.15 -3.13
CA ARG A 101 4.83 -7.82 -3.36
C ARG A 101 5.12 -7.47 -4.83
N CYS A 102 4.12 -7.37 -5.70
CA CYS A 102 4.25 -7.10 -7.14
C CYS A 102 5.37 -7.94 -7.82
N ILE A 103 5.45 -9.21 -7.46
CA ILE A 103 6.34 -10.20 -8.06
C ILE A 103 5.56 -10.88 -9.18
N ASN A 104 6.14 -10.91 -10.38
CA ASN A 104 5.54 -11.61 -11.50
C ASN A 104 5.73 -13.12 -11.31
N LEU A 105 4.63 -13.82 -11.07
CA LEU A 105 4.63 -15.27 -11.10
C LEU A 105 4.62 -15.79 -12.55
N PRO A 106 5.23 -16.96 -12.80
CA PRO A 106 5.12 -17.62 -14.09
C PRO A 106 3.66 -17.94 -14.44
N SER A 107 3.30 -17.75 -15.71
CA SER A 107 1.95 -18.01 -16.25
C SER A 107 1.47 -19.46 -16.06
N ALA A 108 2.39 -20.40 -15.82
CA ALA A 108 2.09 -21.78 -15.49
C ALA A 108 1.47 -21.98 -14.09
N ILE A 109 1.53 -20.98 -13.20
CA ILE A 109 0.80 -20.96 -11.92
C ILE A 109 -0.63 -20.44 -12.15
N ASN A 110 -1.28 -20.90 -13.23
CA ASN A 110 -2.68 -20.58 -13.45
C ASN A 110 -3.53 -21.42 -12.48
N ASN A 111 -4.24 -20.72 -11.59
CA ASN A 111 -4.91 -21.22 -10.37
C ASN A 111 -6.02 -22.27 -10.56
N TYR A 112 -6.21 -22.82 -11.76
CA TYR A 112 -7.13 -23.94 -11.97
C TYR A 112 -6.82 -24.70 -13.27
N ASN A 113 -5.97 -25.72 -13.19
CA ASN A 113 -5.88 -26.73 -14.23
C ASN A 113 -6.49 -28.05 -13.71
N PRO A 114 -7.74 -28.38 -14.04
CA PRO A 114 -8.39 -29.61 -13.58
C PRO A 114 -7.77 -30.90 -14.14
N GLN A 115 -6.89 -30.76 -15.14
CA GLN A 115 -6.10 -31.86 -15.71
C GLN A 115 -4.71 -32.00 -15.07
N GLN A 116 -4.31 -31.08 -14.19
CA GLN A 116 -3.05 -31.18 -13.47
C GLN A 116 -3.16 -32.29 -12.42
N PHE A 117 -2.22 -33.24 -12.50
CA PHE A 117 -2.15 -34.38 -11.60
C PHE A 117 -0.81 -34.43 -10.89
N PHE A 118 -0.76 -35.06 -9.72
CA PHE A 118 0.48 -35.35 -9.03
C PHE A 118 0.50 -36.80 -8.55
N TYR A 119 1.67 -37.42 -8.56
CA TYR A 119 1.82 -38.76 -8.01
C TYR A 119 1.65 -38.75 -6.49
N ILE A 120 0.83 -39.68 -6.01
CA ILE A 120 0.60 -39.90 -4.58
C ILE A 120 1.94 -40.24 -3.90
N GLY A 121 2.24 -39.58 -2.78
CA GLY A 121 3.52 -39.68 -2.07
C GLY A 121 4.54 -38.60 -2.43
N SER A 122 4.28 -37.79 -3.46
CA SER A 122 5.07 -36.59 -3.78
C SER A 122 4.39 -35.28 -3.38
N ILE A 123 3.13 -35.33 -2.94
CA ILE A 123 2.28 -34.15 -2.78
C ILE A 123 2.64 -33.41 -1.48
N GLY A 124 2.85 -34.12 -0.38
CA GLY A 124 3.27 -33.52 0.88
C GLY A 124 4.57 -32.72 0.74
N VAL A 125 5.58 -33.30 0.07
CA VAL A 125 6.87 -32.63 -0.17
C VAL A 125 6.77 -31.44 -1.12
N ARG A 126 5.86 -31.48 -2.10
CA ARG A 126 5.59 -30.34 -3.00
C ARG A 126 4.96 -29.16 -2.26
N ILE A 127 3.97 -29.43 -1.41
CA ILE A 127 3.34 -28.40 -0.56
C ILE A 127 4.37 -27.81 0.41
N GLN A 128 5.21 -28.66 1.00
CA GLN A 128 6.31 -28.20 1.86
C GLN A 128 7.26 -27.25 1.11
N LEU A 129 7.66 -27.61 -0.11
CA LEU A 129 8.52 -26.77 -0.95
C LEU A 129 7.86 -25.42 -1.26
N LEU A 130 6.59 -25.40 -1.67
CA LEU A 130 5.86 -24.14 -1.92
C LEU A 130 5.77 -23.25 -0.67
N ARG A 131 5.49 -23.83 0.49
CA ARG A 131 5.46 -23.09 1.77
C ARG A 131 6.82 -22.52 2.14
N LYS A 132 7.90 -23.27 1.93
CA LYS A 132 9.27 -22.79 2.13
C LYS A 132 9.59 -21.62 1.19
N VAL A 133 9.21 -21.70 -0.08
CA VAL A 133 9.38 -20.59 -1.04
C VAL A 133 8.60 -19.36 -0.58
N ASN A 134 7.33 -19.52 -0.17
CA ASN A 134 6.51 -18.41 0.30
C ASN A 134 7.17 -17.69 1.49
N ARG A 135 7.59 -18.45 2.52
CA ARG A 135 8.35 -17.90 3.66
C ARG A 135 9.64 -17.20 3.23
N PHE A 136 10.38 -17.78 2.28
CA PHE A 136 11.62 -17.19 1.80
C PHE A 136 11.41 -15.86 1.08
N ILE A 137 10.38 -15.75 0.24
CA ILE A 137 10.02 -14.48 -0.42
C ILE A 137 9.65 -13.44 0.63
N ASP A 138 8.85 -13.82 1.65
CA ASP A 138 8.47 -12.90 2.71
C ASP A 138 9.70 -12.36 3.47
N LEU A 139 10.62 -13.24 3.88
CA LEU A 139 11.89 -12.85 4.52
C LEU A 139 12.73 -11.91 3.64
N MET A 140 12.83 -12.20 2.33
CA MET A 140 13.58 -11.33 1.40
C MET A 140 12.95 -9.95 1.23
N THR A 141 11.64 -9.84 1.38
CA THR A 141 10.90 -8.57 1.25
C THR A 141 10.75 -7.79 2.56
N THR A 142 11.10 -8.40 3.70
CA THR A 142 10.97 -7.82 5.04
C THR A 142 12.34 -7.63 5.69
N GLU A 143 12.97 -8.70 6.14
CA GLU A 143 14.24 -8.68 6.88
C GLU A 143 15.46 -8.40 5.98
N TYR A 144 15.48 -8.98 4.77
CA TYR A 144 16.64 -8.89 3.86
C TYR A 144 16.46 -7.88 2.72
N ILE A 145 15.59 -6.89 2.91
CA ILE A 145 15.32 -5.86 1.90
C ILE A 145 16.58 -5.05 1.54
N TYR A 146 17.51 -4.89 2.48
CA TYR A 146 18.77 -4.15 2.32
C TYR A 146 19.89 -4.94 1.67
N LYS A 147 19.67 -6.19 1.26
CA LYS A 147 20.69 -6.93 0.51
C LYS A 147 20.95 -6.29 -0.86
N ILE A 148 22.16 -6.50 -1.38
CA ILE A 148 22.52 -6.08 -2.74
C ILE A 148 21.58 -6.68 -3.79
N GLN A 149 21.46 -6.03 -4.94
CA GLN A 149 20.57 -6.48 -6.03
C GLN A 149 20.83 -7.93 -6.46
N GLU A 150 22.10 -8.37 -6.41
CA GLU A 150 22.50 -9.74 -6.73
C GLU A 150 21.82 -10.77 -5.82
N ALA A 151 21.72 -10.49 -4.52
CA ALA A 151 21.05 -11.37 -3.56
C ALA A 151 19.58 -11.55 -3.91
N HIS A 152 18.90 -10.46 -4.28
CA HIS A 152 17.50 -10.48 -4.71
C HIS A 152 17.31 -11.21 -6.05
N ASN A 153 18.24 -11.06 -6.99
CA ASN A 153 18.21 -11.78 -8.26
C ASN A 153 18.39 -13.30 -8.05
N LEU A 154 19.34 -13.70 -7.20
CA LEU A 154 19.56 -15.11 -6.83
C LEU A 154 18.38 -15.69 -6.05
N ALA A 155 17.77 -14.89 -5.18
CA ALA A 155 16.54 -15.27 -4.47
C ALA A 155 15.39 -15.51 -5.45
N ALA A 156 15.17 -14.60 -6.39
CA ALA A 156 14.15 -14.74 -7.41
C ALA A 156 14.37 -15.99 -8.28
N GLN A 157 15.61 -16.23 -8.73
CA GLN A 157 15.95 -17.43 -9.50
C GLN A 157 15.71 -18.71 -8.69
N THR A 158 16.20 -18.76 -7.45
CA THR A 158 16.06 -19.94 -6.59
C THR A 158 14.60 -20.25 -6.27
N ALA A 159 13.80 -19.20 -5.98
CA ALA A 159 12.37 -19.32 -5.78
C ALA A 159 11.66 -19.82 -7.04
N PHE A 160 12.01 -19.27 -8.21
CA PHE A 160 11.44 -19.68 -9.49
C PHE A 160 11.72 -21.15 -9.80
N GLU A 161 12.98 -21.59 -9.69
CA GLU A 161 13.36 -22.99 -9.91
C GLU A 161 12.60 -23.93 -8.97
N SER A 162 12.50 -23.57 -7.69
CA SER A 162 11.78 -24.34 -6.68
C SER A 162 10.29 -24.48 -6.99
N VAL A 163 9.66 -23.39 -7.41
CA VAL A 163 8.24 -23.40 -7.81
C VAL A 163 8.02 -24.25 -9.04
N MET A 164 8.88 -24.13 -10.06
CA MET A 164 8.82 -24.98 -11.26
C MET A 164 8.93 -26.47 -10.92
N VAL A 165 9.82 -26.83 -9.99
CA VAL A 165 9.94 -28.22 -9.53
C VAL A 165 8.66 -28.68 -8.82
N ALA A 166 8.08 -27.82 -7.96
CA ALA A 166 6.89 -28.13 -7.19
C ALA A 166 5.63 -28.30 -8.04
N ILE A 167 5.46 -27.50 -9.10
CA ILE A 167 4.25 -27.55 -9.95
C ILE A 167 4.35 -28.55 -11.10
N ASN A 168 5.57 -28.96 -11.48
CA ASN A 168 5.77 -29.90 -12.58
C ASN A 168 5.31 -31.32 -12.18
N PRO A 169 4.27 -31.89 -12.83
CA PRO A 169 3.72 -33.20 -12.48
C PRO A 169 4.69 -34.37 -12.73
N PHE A 170 5.70 -34.18 -13.59
CA PHE A 170 6.65 -35.22 -13.98
C PHE A 170 7.78 -35.43 -12.97
N ASN A 171 7.97 -34.51 -12.03
CA ASN A 171 8.98 -34.67 -10.99
C ASN A 171 8.56 -35.72 -9.95
N GLY A 172 9.49 -36.60 -9.56
CA GLY A 172 9.25 -37.56 -8.49
C GLY A 172 9.42 -36.92 -7.11
N LYS A 173 9.10 -37.69 -6.05
CA LYS A 173 9.39 -37.31 -4.65
C LYS A 173 10.87 -36.96 -4.46
N LYS A 174 11.78 -37.74 -5.05
CA LYS A 174 13.24 -37.53 -4.96
C LYS A 174 13.68 -36.18 -5.52
N ASP A 175 13.13 -35.77 -6.66
CA ASP A 175 13.49 -34.52 -7.31
C ASP A 175 13.00 -33.31 -6.49
N VAL A 176 11.81 -33.42 -5.91
CA VAL A 176 11.25 -32.38 -5.04
C VAL A 176 12.04 -32.26 -3.73
N LEU A 177 12.45 -33.38 -3.12
CA LEU A 177 13.32 -33.37 -1.94
C LEU A 177 14.70 -32.76 -2.26
N ALA A 178 15.30 -33.11 -3.39
CA ALA A 178 16.55 -32.52 -3.82
C ALA A 178 16.42 -31.00 -4.06
N ALA A 179 15.26 -30.53 -4.54
CA ALA A 179 14.99 -29.11 -4.66
C ALA A 179 14.82 -28.40 -3.31
N ILE A 180 14.24 -29.06 -2.30
CA ILE A 180 14.20 -28.54 -0.92
C ILE A 180 15.63 -28.37 -0.38
N ASP A 181 16.48 -29.37 -0.51
CA ASP A 181 17.87 -29.30 -0.05
C ASP A 181 18.67 -28.22 -0.79
N LYS A 182 18.43 -28.07 -2.11
CA LYS A 182 19.04 -27.02 -2.92
C LYS A 182 18.57 -25.63 -2.48
N LEU A 183 17.27 -25.47 -2.22
CA LEU A 183 16.68 -24.23 -1.73
C LEU A 183 17.30 -23.83 -0.39
N ASP A 184 17.35 -24.75 0.58
CA ASP A 184 17.88 -24.46 1.91
C ASP A 184 19.37 -24.02 1.85
N LYS A 185 20.20 -24.71 1.07
CA LYS A 185 21.60 -24.32 0.83
C LYS A 185 21.74 -22.95 0.15
N ASN A 186 20.85 -22.64 -0.78
CA ASN A 186 20.87 -21.36 -1.48
C ASN A 186 20.39 -20.22 -0.57
N ILE A 187 19.40 -20.46 0.30
CA ILE A 187 18.94 -19.48 1.29
C ILE A 187 20.11 -19.05 2.18
N GLU A 188 20.87 -20.00 2.74
CA GLU A 188 22.03 -19.68 3.58
C GLU A 188 23.06 -18.83 2.84
N LYS A 189 23.37 -19.19 1.59
CA LYS A 189 24.29 -18.41 0.74
C LYS A 189 23.78 -16.99 0.47
N ILE A 190 22.49 -16.85 0.13
CA ILE A 190 21.90 -15.54 -0.20
C ILE A 190 21.88 -14.63 1.04
N ILE A 191 21.55 -15.17 2.21
CA ILE A 191 21.55 -14.41 3.47
C ILE A 191 22.97 -13.95 3.83
N SER A 192 23.99 -14.76 3.50
CA SER A 192 25.40 -14.41 3.75
C SER A 192 25.95 -13.30 2.84
N LEU A 193 25.24 -12.94 1.77
CA LEU A 193 25.66 -11.83 0.89
C LEU A 193 25.65 -10.52 1.66
N ARG A 194 26.53 -9.60 1.27
CA ARG A 194 26.64 -8.29 1.91
C ARG A 194 25.37 -7.45 1.74
N ASP A 195 25.15 -6.55 2.69
CA ASP A 195 24.12 -5.53 2.59
C ASP A 195 24.58 -4.35 1.72
N LEU A 196 23.64 -3.49 1.35
CA LEU A 196 23.86 -2.23 0.65
C LEU A 196 24.66 -1.26 1.51
N THR A 197 25.66 -0.64 0.90
CA THR A 197 26.41 0.50 1.41
C THR A 197 25.80 1.81 0.88
N ALA A 198 26.18 2.95 1.47
CA ALA A 198 25.62 4.24 1.08
C ALA A 198 25.94 4.59 -0.40
N SER A 199 27.08 4.11 -0.91
CA SER A 199 27.52 4.31 -2.29
C SER A 199 26.90 3.36 -3.30
N ASP A 200 26.30 2.25 -2.86
CA ASP A 200 25.67 1.30 -3.78
C ASP A 200 24.41 1.90 -4.41
N GLN A 201 24.09 1.44 -5.62
CA GLN A 201 22.84 1.81 -6.28
C GLN A 201 21.64 1.31 -5.48
N ALA A 202 20.66 2.18 -5.25
CA ALA A 202 19.44 1.83 -4.54
C ALA A 202 18.64 0.79 -5.33
N THR A 203 18.37 -0.35 -4.70
CA THR A 203 17.59 -1.44 -5.31
C THR A 203 16.13 -1.04 -5.48
N VAL A 204 15.43 -1.74 -6.37
CA VAL A 204 13.98 -1.54 -6.59
C VAL A 204 13.19 -1.74 -5.29
N TYR A 205 13.64 -2.64 -4.41
CA TYR A 205 12.97 -2.97 -3.16
C TYR A 205 13.04 -1.83 -2.15
N VAL A 206 14.22 -1.24 -1.95
CA VAL A 206 14.39 -0.10 -1.03
C VAL A 206 13.68 1.14 -1.59
N LYS A 207 13.73 1.38 -2.91
CA LYS A 207 12.95 2.45 -3.55
C LYS A 207 11.45 2.31 -3.34
N ARG A 208 10.93 1.08 -3.25
CA ARG A 208 9.51 0.84 -2.98
C ARG A 208 9.07 1.37 -1.62
N LEU A 209 9.91 1.25 -0.58
CA LEU A 209 9.63 1.84 0.73
C LEU A 209 9.45 3.35 0.63
N MET A 210 10.31 4.02 -0.15
CA MET A 210 10.21 5.45 -0.41
C MET A 210 8.94 5.81 -1.20
N TYR A 211 8.60 5.04 -2.24
CA TYR A 211 7.35 5.27 -2.99
C TYR A 211 6.09 5.16 -2.14
N LYS A 212 6.09 4.30 -1.11
CA LYS A 212 4.99 4.22 -0.13
C LYS A 212 4.82 5.53 0.62
N ASN A 213 5.91 6.15 1.08
CA ASN A 213 5.86 7.45 1.73
C ASN A 213 5.45 8.57 0.78
N ILE A 214 5.94 8.57 -0.46
CA ILE A 214 5.54 9.55 -1.48
C ILE A 214 4.03 9.45 -1.74
N ALA A 215 3.47 8.24 -1.77
CA ALA A 215 2.03 8.05 -1.93
C ALA A 215 1.25 8.61 -0.74
N GLU A 216 1.71 8.40 0.50
CA GLU A 216 1.10 9.01 1.69
C GLU A 216 1.23 10.54 1.69
N ALA A 217 2.37 11.09 1.29
CA ALA A 217 2.57 12.53 1.12
C ALA A 217 1.58 13.11 0.08
N ARG A 218 1.36 12.43 -1.05
CA ARG A 218 0.35 12.85 -2.05
C ARG A 218 -1.07 12.81 -1.50
N LYS A 219 -1.45 11.75 -0.78
CA LYS A 219 -2.76 11.65 -0.13
C LYS A 219 -2.97 12.82 0.84
N SER A 220 -1.95 13.11 1.65
CA SER A 220 -2.00 14.21 2.62
C SER A 220 -2.14 15.60 1.97
N SER A 221 -1.64 15.78 0.74
CA SER A 221 -1.79 17.05 0.01
C SER A 221 -3.26 17.36 -0.31
N ASN A 222 -4.14 16.36 -0.29
CA ASN A 222 -5.56 16.50 -0.61
C ASN A 222 -6.47 16.52 0.63
N LYS A 223 -5.93 16.26 1.82
CA LYS A 223 -6.68 16.28 3.08
C LYS A 223 -6.70 17.71 3.66
N TYR A 224 -7.85 18.10 4.19
CA TYR A 224 -7.98 19.31 5.01
C TYR A 224 -7.58 18.99 6.45
N PHE A 225 -7.37 20.02 7.27
CA PHE A 225 -7.29 19.87 8.71
C PHE A 225 -8.71 19.73 9.26
N ASP A 226 -9.11 18.49 9.55
CA ASP A 226 -10.36 18.20 10.25
C ASP A 226 -10.16 16.95 11.13
N LYS A 227 -11.03 16.76 12.13
CA LYS A 227 -10.89 15.76 13.21
C LYS A 227 -10.34 14.40 12.72
N GLY A 228 -9.06 14.15 13.00
CA GLY A 228 -8.37 12.89 12.73
C GLY A 228 -7.66 12.78 11.38
N ASP A 229 -7.84 13.75 10.47
CA ASP A 229 -7.16 13.82 9.18
C ASP A 229 -6.39 15.15 9.06
N TYR A 230 -5.06 15.06 8.96
CA TYR A 230 -4.17 16.21 8.83
C TYR A 230 -3.61 16.27 7.40
N GLY A 231 -3.65 17.44 6.76
CA GLY A 231 -3.18 17.57 5.39
C GLY A 231 -2.98 18.99 4.89
N ALA A 232 -2.20 19.14 3.83
CA ALA A 232 -1.75 20.46 3.36
C ALA A 232 -2.85 21.30 2.69
N LYS A 233 -4.01 20.73 2.34
CA LYS A 233 -5.07 21.44 1.58
C LYS A 233 -5.69 22.61 2.36
N GLY A 234 -5.62 22.56 3.68
CA GLY A 234 -6.05 23.65 4.56
C GLY A 234 -4.99 24.73 4.79
N LYS A 235 -3.81 24.67 4.16
CA LYS A 235 -2.77 25.71 4.25
C LYS A 235 -2.88 26.74 3.14
N GLU A 236 -2.12 27.83 3.24
CA GLU A 236 -2.01 28.79 2.16
C GLU A 236 -1.54 28.18 0.83
N GLU A 237 -2.00 28.77 -0.27
CA GLU A 237 -1.78 28.29 -1.65
C GLU A 237 -0.29 28.11 -1.97
N PHE A 238 0.57 29.01 -1.45
CA PHE A 238 2.01 28.91 -1.70
C PHE A 238 2.64 27.72 -0.96
N ILE A 239 2.22 27.42 0.27
CA ILE A 239 2.68 26.24 1.02
C ILE A 239 2.25 24.95 0.31
N GLN A 240 0.99 24.91 -0.15
CA GLN A 240 0.48 23.80 -0.95
C GLN A 240 1.30 23.59 -2.22
N THR A 241 1.63 24.69 -2.91
CA THR A 241 2.38 24.67 -4.16
C THR A 241 3.81 24.20 -3.95
N ILE A 242 4.49 24.71 -2.91
CA ILE A 242 5.85 24.30 -2.60
C ILE A 242 5.88 22.83 -2.19
N PHE A 243 4.99 22.40 -1.28
CA PHE A 243 4.91 21.00 -0.85
C PHE A 243 4.65 20.05 -2.03
N ARG A 244 3.70 20.38 -2.91
CA ARG A 244 3.43 19.57 -4.11
C ARG A 244 4.63 19.52 -5.06
N THR A 245 5.31 20.65 -5.26
CA THR A 245 6.49 20.73 -6.11
C THR A 245 7.60 19.85 -5.55
N GLU A 246 7.89 19.96 -4.25
CA GLU A 246 8.87 19.14 -3.54
C GLU A 246 8.58 17.64 -3.62
N VAL A 247 7.34 17.21 -3.34
CA VAL A 247 6.93 15.81 -3.47
C VAL A 247 7.13 15.31 -4.91
N ASN A 248 6.85 16.14 -5.91
CA ASN A 248 7.02 15.77 -7.32
C ASN A 248 8.48 15.73 -7.75
N GLU A 249 9.33 16.63 -7.27
CA GLU A 249 10.76 16.62 -7.51
C GLU A 249 11.41 15.37 -6.90
N ILE A 250 11.11 15.09 -5.63
CA ILE A 250 11.57 13.89 -4.93
C ILE A 250 11.14 12.63 -5.70
N ASN A 251 9.87 12.56 -6.13
CA ASN A 251 9.39 11.42 -6.93
C ASN A 251 10.15 11.24 -8.25
N LYS A 252 10.54 12.34 -8.92
CA LYS A 252 11.37 12.29 -10.13
C LYS A 252 12.80 11.84 -9.81
N GLU A 253 13.37 12.29 -8.71
CA GLU A 253 14.73 11.94 -8.29
C GLU A 253 14.82 10.46 -7.89
N VAL A 254 13.86 9.93 -7.14
CA VAL A 254 13.77 8.50 -6.78
C VAL A 254 13.67 7.60 -8.03
N GLY A 255 13.03 8.11 -9.09
CA GLY A 255 12.92 7.42 -10.37
C GLY A 255 14.23 7.29 -11.16
N LYS A 256 15.26 8.09 -10.83
CA LYS A 256 16.59 8.03 -11.47
C LYS A 256 17.46 6.93 -10.86
N ASN A 257 18.59 6.64 -11.49
CA ASN A 257 19.63 5.79 -10.89
C ASN A 257 20.34 6.58 -9.79
N ILE A 258 19.94 6.33 -8.54
CA ILE A 258 20.45 7.01 -7.34
C ILE A 258 21.06 5.99 -6.39
N THR A 259 21.98 6.46 -5.56
CA THR A 259 22.59 5.65 -4.51
C THR A 259 21.65 5.47 -3.31
N PHE A 260 21.91 4.46 -2.47
CA PHE A 260 21.12 4.25 -1.27
C PHE A 260 21.26 5.42 -0.28
N GLY A 261 22.46 6.01 -0.15
CA GLY A 261 22.66 7.21 0.68
C GLY A 261 21.80 8.38 0.23
N GLN A 262 21.76 8.66 -1.08
CA GLN A 262 20.89 9.70 -1.65
C GLN A 262 19.40 9.41 -1.41
N LEU A 263 18.98 8.15 -1.46
CA LEU A 263 17.59 7.79 -1.19
C LEU A 263 17.17 8.12 0.26
N ILE A 264 18.07 7.91 1.23
CA ILE A 264 17.83 8.27 2.64
C ILE A 264 17.73 9.79 2.80
N GLU A 265 18.59 10.55 2.13
CA GLU A 265 18.52 12.02 2.13
C GLU A 265 17.19 12.53 1.56
N LEU A 266 16.68 11.89 0.50
CA LEU A 266 15.38 12.23 -0.09
C LEU A 266 14.22 11.88 0.84
N ASP A 267 14.29 10.79 1.60
CA ASP A 267 13.28 10.47 2.63
C ASP A 267 13.27 11.53 3.74
N ALA A 268 14.44 11.95 4.20
CA ALA A 268 14.57 13.04 5.16
C ALA A 268 14.00 14.36 4.62
N ARG A 269 14.31 14.71 3.36
CA ARG A 269 13.75 15.89 2.68
C ARG A 269 12.22 15.82 2.59
N LEU A 270 11.66 14.65 2.25
CA LEU A 270 10.22 14.44 2.14
C LEU A 270 9.52 14.63 3.49
N LYS A 271 10.03 14.01 4.55
CA LYS A 271 9.48 14.12 5.91
C LYS A 271 9.59 15.54 6.44
N SER A 272 10.74 16.19 6.24
CA SER A 272 10.95 17.59 6.63
C SER A 272 9.98 18.53 5.93
N ALA A 273 9.78 18.35 4.62
CA ALA A 273 8.83 19.14 3.84
C ALA A 273 7.38 18.94 4.34
N ALA A 274 7.00 17.70 4.66
CA ALA A 274 5.66 17.39 5.19
C ALA A 274 5.44 18.00 6.58
N SER A 275 6.38 17.81 7.51
CA SER A 275 6.31 18.39 8.86
C SER A 275 6.26 19.91 8.82
N SER A 276 7.12 20.54 8.00
CA SER A 276 7.15 22.00 7.85
C SER A 276 5.84 22.53 7.26
N ALA A 277 5.27 21.82 6.28
CA ALA A 277 4.00 22.21 5.69
C ALA A 277 2.86 22.14 6.71
N TYR A 278 2.85 21.12 7.58
CA TYR A 278 1.77 20.96 8.56
C TYR A 278 1.88 21.92 9.75
N LEU A 279 3.08 22.16 10.24
CA LEU A 279 3.33 23.04 11.39
C LEU A 279 3.24 24.54 11.05
N SER A 280 3.13 24.91 9.77
CA SER A 280 2.95 26.30 9.36
C SER A 280 1.70 26.94 9.98
N LYS A 281 1.79 28.21 10.42
CA LYS A 281 0.67 28.91 11.09
C LYS A 281 -0.47 29.32 10.12
N GLU A 282 -0.18 29.35 8.82
CA GLU A 282 -1.08 29.92 7.81
C GLU A 282 -2.16 28.92 7.39
N VAL A 283 -3.29 28.93 8.11
CA VAL A 283 -4.44 28.05 7.88
C VAL A 283 -5.59 28.81 7.20
N LEU A 284 -6.11 28.21 6.14
CA LEU A 284 -7.28 28.67 5.41
C LEU A 284 -8.55 28.04 5.98
N ALA A 285 -9.64 28.80 5.92
CA ALA A 285 -10.95 28.37 6.31
C ALA A 285 -11.45 27.23 5.41
N ASN A 286 -11.82 26.10 6.03
CA ASN A 286 -12.38 24.96 5.33
C ASN A 286 -13.69 25.34 4.61
N PRO A 287 -13.86 25.01 3.32
CA PRO A 287 -15.11 25.24 2.59
C PRO A 287 -16.37 24.71 3.28
N ASN A 288 -16.27 23.59 4.01
CA ASN A 288 -17.39 23.03 4.77
C ASN A 288 -17.85 23.97 5.89
N TRP A 289 -16.91 24.63 6.58
CA TRP A 289 -17.22 25.62 7.61
C TRP A 289 -17.78 26.91 7.01
N LEU A 290 -17.23 27.36 5.89
CA LEU A 290 -17.72 28.54 5.16
C LEU A 290 -19.17 28.36 4.67
N ASN A 291 -19.53 27.16 4.23
CA ASN A 291 -20.86 26.88 3.69
C ASN A 291 -21.86 26.41 4.74
N GLY A 292 -21.42 25.77 5.82
CA GLY A 292 -22.28 25.36 6.93
C GLY A 292 -22.55 26.50 7.89
N THR A 293 -21.49 27.02 8.51
CA THR A 293 -21.59 27.96 9.64
C THR A 293 -21.74 29.41 9.15
N VAL A 294 -20.83 29.88 8.29
CA VAL A 294 -20.82 31.30 7.87
C VAL A 294 -22.01 31.64 6.97
N LEU A 295 -22.33 30.78 6.00
CA LEU A 295 -23.50 30.97 5.15
C LEU A 295 -24.82 30.84 5.93
N GLY A 296 -24.87 29.93 6.92
CA GLY A 296 -26.01 29.81 7.85
C GLY A 296 -26.24 31.12 8.60
N GLU A 297 -25.19 31.72 9.14
CA GLU A 297 -25.26 33.01 9.83
C GLU A 297 -25.71 34.14 8.89
N ILE A 298 -25.11 34.26 7.70
CA ILE A 298 -25.54 35.25 6.69
C ILE A 298 -27.04 35.10 6.37
N SER A 299 -27.51 33.86 6.22
CA SER A 299 -28.91 33.57 5.91
C SER A 299 -29.84 33.97 7.06
N LYS A 300 -29.48 33.63 8.31
CA LYS A 300 -30.21 34.05 9.52
C LYS A 300 -30.33 35.57 9.58
N GLN A 301 -29.22 36.28 9.37
CA GLN A 301 -29.18 37.75 9.42
C GLN A 301 -30.02 38.40 8.31
N ASN A 302 -30.03 37.84 7.10
CA ASN A 302 -30.89 38.34 6.02
C ASN A 302 -32.39 38.16 6.31
N VAL A 303 -32.78 37.05 6.94
CA VAL A 303 -34.17 36.82 7.38
C VAL A 303 -34.57 37.84 8.45
N LEU A 304 -33.72 38.05 9.46
CA LEU A 304 -33.97 39.02 10.53
C LEU A 304 -34.07 40.46 9.98
N LYS A 305 -33.17 40.84 9.07
CA LYS A 305 -33.22 42.15 8.39
C LYS A 305 -34.52 42.37 7.64
N SER A 306 -34.99 41.37 6.90
CA SER A 306 -36.24 41.46 6.15
C SER A 306 -37.43 41.66 7.10
N LYS A 307 -37.47 40.89 8.18
CA LYS A 307 -38.53 40.95 9.20
C LYS A 307 -38.61 42.29 9.92
N TYR A 308 -37.46 42.87 10.28
CA TYR A 308 -37.40 44.08 11.11
C TYR A 308 -37.19 45.38 10.33
N ARG A 309 -37.23 45.34 8.99
CA ARG A 309 -37.02 46.51 8.12
C ARG A 309 -37.92 47.69 8.45
N SER A 310 -39.18 47.43 8.80
CA SER A 310 -40.19 48.44 9.12
C SER A 310 -40.06 48.99 10.54
N SER A 311 -39.27 48.35 11.40
CA SER A 311 -39.20 48.61 12.84
C SER A 311 -37.94 49.35 13.28
N ILE A 312 -36.98 49.56 12.35
CA ILE A 312 -35.66 50.13 12.63
C ILE A 312 -35.45 51.38 11.76
N ASP A 313 -34.68 52.35 12.26
CA ASP A 313 -34.29 53.52 11.48
C ASP A 313 -33.45 53.15 10.25
N LYS A 314 -33.54 53.97 9.20
CA LYS A 314 -32.82 53.74 7.95
C LYS A 314 -31.30 53.68 8.15
N ASN A 315 -30.73 54.55 8.99
CA ASN A 315 -29.29 54.59 9.23
C ASN A 315 -28.78 53.30 9.90
N ASP A 316 -29.51 52.81 10.89
CA ASP A 316 -29.18 51.57 11.60
C ASP A 316 -29.36 50.33 10.69
N PHE A 317 -30.37 50.34 9.83
CA PHE A 317 -30.58 49.29 8.84
C PHE A 317 -29.45 49.25 7.79
N ASP A 318 -29.01 50.41 7.31
CA ASP A 318 -27.90 50.53 6.35
C ASP A 318 -26.58 50.06 6.99
N MET A 319 -26.36 50.37 8.27
CA MET A 319 -25.21 49.88 9.04
C MET A 319 -25.25 48.35 9.22
N TRP A 320 -26.43 47.78 9.53
CA TRP A 320 -26.61 46.33 9.57
C TRP A 320 -26.29 45.68 8.22
N GLN A 321 -26.75 46.28 7.13
CA GLN A 321 -26.48 45.79 5.78
C GLN A 321 -25.00 45.83 5.43
N ASN A 322 -24.28 46.88 5.83
CA ASN A 322 -22.84 46.98 5.62
C ASN A 322 -22.06 45.92 6.40
N LEU A 323 -22.46 45.62 7.64
CA LEU A 323 -21.82 44.57 8.44
C LEU A 323 -22.06 43.16 7.86
N VAL A 324 -23.29 42.87 7.42
CA VAL A 324 -23.57 41.61 6.69
C VAL A 324 -22.76 41.53 5.40
N LYS A 325 -22.64 42.63 4.66
CA LYS A 325 -21.80 42.70 3.46
C LYS A 325 -20.32 42.45 3.78
N LYS A 326 -19.79 43.01 4.88
CA LYS A 326 -18.42 42.75 5.34
C LYS A 326 -18.16 41.26 5.57
N VAL A 327 -19.11 40.53 6.17
CA VAL A 327 -19.00 39.07 6.34
C VAL A 327 -19.01 38.34 4.98
N VAL A 328 -19.87 38.75 4.05
CA VAL A 328 -19.92 38.19 2.68
C VAL A 328 -18.61 38.43 1.94
N ASP A 329 -18.08 39.65 1.98
CA ASP A 329 -16.83 40.03 1.31
C ASP A 329 -15.66 39.22 1.88
N LYS A 330 -15.59 39.03 3.21
CA LYS A 330 -14.58 38.19 3.87
C LYS A 330 -14.69 36.70 3.57
N LYS A 331 -15.90 36.20 3.28
CA LYS A 331 -16.10 34.81 2.83
C LYS A 331 -15.54 34.60 1.41
N VAL A 332 -15.67 35.59 0.53
CA VAL A 332 -15.29 35.48 -0.90
C VAL A 332 -13.85 35.97 -1.16
N GLU A 333 -13.18 36.55 -0.16
CA GLU A 333 -11.79 36.96 -0.24
C GLU A 333 -10.86 35.81 -0.69
N LYS A 334 -9.82 36.14 -1.46
CA LYS A 334 -8.78 35.17 -1.82
C LYS A 334 -8.07 34.74 -0.54
N ASN A 335 -8.08 33.43 -0.25
CA ASN A 335 -7.51 32.85 0.98
C ASN A 335 -8.27 33.27 2.27
N PRO A 336 -9.52 32.83 2.45
CA PRO A 336 -10.30 33.16 3.64
C PRO A 336 -9.65 32.56 4.90
N ARG A 337 -9.48 33.36 5.95
CA ARG A 337 -8.92 32.93 7.24
C ARG A 337 -10.00 32.85 8.31
N TYR A 338 -9.87 31.90 9.24
CA TYR A 338 -10.81 31.74 10.34
C TYR A 338 -10.95 33.02 11.18
N ASP A 339 -9.83 33.61 11.61
CA ASP A 339 -9.81 34.80 12.47
C ASP A 339 -10.44 36.04 11.81
N SER A 340 -10.19 36.25 10.53
CA SER A 340 -10.74 37.42 9.82
C SER A 340 -12.25 37.33 9.66
N ILE A 341 -12.80 36.11 9.52
CA ILE A 341 -14.23 35.89 9.32
C ILE A 341 -14.94 35.88 10.66
N SER A 342 -14.37 35.22 11.68
CA SER A 342 -14.94 35.20 13.03
C SER A 342 -15.04 36.60 13.61
N ASN A 343 -14.00 37.44 13.46
CA ASN A 343 -14.04 38.84 13.90
C ASN A 343 -15.16 39.64 13.20
N ALA A 344 -15.39 39.42 11.90
CA ALA A 344 -16.49 40.08 11.19
C ALA A 344 -17.87 39.62 11.67
N ILE A 345 -18.01 38.35 12.08
CA ILE A 345 -19.24 37.82 12.69
C ILE A 345 -19.43 38.38 14.10
N TYR A 346 -18.36 38.48 14.90
CA TYR A 346 -18.44 39.08 16.24
C TYR A 346 -18.80 40.57 16.18
N ASP A 347 -18.25 41.34 15.25
CA ASP A 347 -18.65 42.74 15.00
C ASP A 347 -20.17 42.85 14.71
N LEU A 348 -20.69 41.91 13.91
CA LEU A 348 -22.12 41.84 13.57
C LEU A 348 -22.97 41.50 14.79
N TRP A 349 -22.52 40.56 15.62
CA TRP A 349 -23.21 40.17 16.85
C TRP A 349 -23.21 41.27 17.91
N ASP A 350 -22.10 42.00 18.09
CA ASP A 350 -22.03 43.17 18.97
C ASP A 350 -23.00 44.27 18.49
N PHE A 351 -23.07 44.50 17.19
CA PHE A 351 -24.04 45.43 16.61
C PHE A 351 -25.50 44.98 16.82
N ASN A 352 -25.80 43.69 16.68
CA ASN A 352 -27.12 43.16 16.98
C ASN A 352 -27.50 43.38 18.46
N GLY A 353 -26.55 43.19 19.39
CA GLY A 353 -26.75 43.51 20.80
C GLY A 353 -27.12 44.99 21.04
N LYS A 354 -26.43 45.91 20.34
CA LYS A 354 -26.72 47.35 20.38
C LYS A 354 -28.10 47.68 19.80
N LEU A 355 -28.51 47.02 18.72
CA LEU A 355 -29.85 47.20 18.13
C LEU A 355 -30.95 46.77 19.10
N ILE A 356 -30.81 45.61 19.76
CA ILE A 356 -31.80 45.11 20.73
C ILE A 356 -31.94 46.09 21.90
N ALA A 357 -30.83 46.63 22.41
CA ALA A 357 -30.85 47.63 23.48
C ALA A 357 -31.55 48.94 23.06
N LYS A 358 -31.41 49.33 21.78
CA LYS A 358 -32.02 50.54 21.22
C LYS A 358 -33.52 50.37 20.89
N TYR A 359 -33.94 49.17 20.49
CA TYR A 359 -35.32 48.87 20.08
C TYR A 359 -35.96 47.71 20.88
N PRO A 360 -36.05 47.81 22.22
CA PRO A 360 -36.47 46.68 23.07
C PRO A 360 -37.93 46.27 22.87
N ASN A 361 -38.79 47.19 22.45
CA ASN A 361 -40.22 46.93 22.25
C ASN A 361 -40.53 46.33 20.87
N SER A 362 -39.57 46.36 19.95
CA SER A 362 -39.75 45.92 18.56
C SER A 362 -38.93 44.70 18.22
N LEU A 363 -37.75 44.53 18.82
CA LEU A 363 -36.86 43.40 18.59
C LEU A 363 -37.03 42.35 19.70
N LYS A 364 -37.30 41.11 19.30
CA LYS A 364 -37.37 39.98 20.24
C LYS A 364 -35.99 39.40 20.44
N ARG A 365 -35.45 39.52 21.66
CA ARG A 365 -34.09 39.04 22.01
C ARG A 365 -33.87 37.56 21.69
N GLU A 366 -34.89 36.74 21.86
CA GLU A 366 -34.91 35.30 21.57
C GLU A 366 -34.54 34.99 20.10
N GLU A 367 -34.92 35.85 19.16
CA GLU A 367 -34.65 35.64 17.72
C GLU A 367 -33.20 35.93 17.33
N PHE A 368 -32.46 36.60 18.22
CA PHE A 368 -31.04 36.92 18.09
C PHE A 368 -30.16 36.05 19.00
N GLU A 369 -30.70 34.96 19.58
CA GLU A 369 -29.91 34.04 20.39
C GLU A 369 -28.70 33.51 19.62
N ILE A 370 -27.57 33.48 20.33
CA ILE A 370 -26.25 33.12 19.82
C ILE A 370 -25.90 31.74 20.39
N ASP A 371 -25.91 30.70 19.54
CA ASP A 371 -25.54 29.33 19.94
C ASP A 371 -24.01 29.11 20.02
N GLY A 372 -23.24 30.20 19.96
CA GLY A 372 -21.78 30.20 19.88
C GLY A 372 -21.26 29.93 18.47
N LEU A 373 -20.21 30.65 18.08
CA LEU A 373 -19.54 30.40 16.80
C LEU A 373 -18.54 29.27 17.00
N TYR A 374 -18.83 28.09 16.44
CA TYR A 374 -17.82 27.04 16.36
C TYR A 374 -16.73 27.47 15.39
N ILE A 375 -15.50 27.67 15.88
CA ILE A 375 -14.33 27.95 15.07
C ILE A 375 -13.42 26.71 15.16
N PRO A 376 -13.17 26.00 14.04
CA PRO A 376 -12.16 24.95 14.01
C PRO A 376 -10.80 25.49 14.46
N SER A 377 -10.05 24.69 15.23
CA SER A 377 -8.69 25.08 15.62
C SER A 377 -7.85 25.39 14.40
N SER A 378 -7.38 26.63 14.30
CA SER A 378 -6.39 27.08 13.31
C SER A 378 -4.97 26.72 13.73
N TYR A 379 -4.78 26.32 14.98
CA TYR A 379 -3.51 25.83 15.52
C TYR A 379 -3.44 24.31 15.44
N ILE A 380 -2.33 23.80 14.91
CA ILE A 380 -2.02 22.37 14.92
C ILE A 380 -0.98 22.15 15.98
N GLU A 381 -1.32 21.30 16.93
CA GLU A 381 -0.40 20.98 18.00
C GLU A 381 0.69 20.01 17.48
N PRO A 382 1.95 20.19 17.89
CA PRO A 382 3.03 19.31 17.45
C PRO A 382 2.77 17.81 17.68
N TYR A 383 2.03 17.45 18.74
CA TYR A 383 1.67 16.05 19.03
C TYR A 383 0.75 15.45 17.96
N GLN A 384 -0.08 16.27 17.32
CA GLN A 384 -0.99 15.84 16.26
C GLN A 384 -0.20 15.44 15.01
N VAL A 385 0.84 16.20 14.66
CA VAL A 385 1.79 15.82 13.60
C VAL A 385 2.60 14.59 14.02
N ALA A 386 2.97 14.49 15.30
CA ALA A 386 3.69 13.35 15.84
C ALA A 386 2.87 12.04 15.82
N SER A 387 1.54 12.13 15.74
CA SER A 387 0.66 10.96 15.58
C SER A 387 0.68 10.37 14.16
N ILE A 388 1.25 11.08 13.17
CA ILE A 388 1.27 10.64 11.77
C ILE A 388 2.41 9.64 11.57
N LYS A 389 2.03 8.36 11.55
CA LYS A 389 2.98 7.23 11.51
C LYS A 389 4.07 7.35 10.44
N TRP A 390 3.72 7.67 9.19
CA TRP A 390 4.71 7.71 8.10
C TRP A 390 5.71 8.87 8.20
N ILE A 391 5.40 9.92 8.95
CA ILE A 391 6.29 11.07 9.18
C ILE A 391 7.29 10.76 10.30
N VAL A 392 6.81 10.15 11.38
CA VAL A 392 7.62 9.91 12.58
C VAL A 392 8.38 8.60 12.53
N SER A 393 7.81 7.56 11.90
CA SER A 393 8.48 6.28 11.81
C SER A 393 9.68 6.35 10.85
N PRO A 394 10.83 5.76 11.23
CA PRO A 394 11.92 5.57 10.29
C PRO A 394 11.42 4.73 9.12
N THR A 395 11.79 5.14 7.91
CA THR A 395 11.41 4.41 6.68
C THR A 395 12.43 3.35 6.37
N PHE A 396 13.66 3.61 6.79
CA PHE A 396 14.75 2.66 6.80
C PHE A 396 15.14 2.42 8.26
N ASP A 397 15.06 1.17 8.69
CA ASP A 397 15.47 0.67 10.02
C ASP A 397 16.99 0.46 10.13
N LYS A 398 17.72 0.66 9.03
CA LYS A 398 19.19 0.55 8.98
C LYS A 398 19.83 1.78 8.32
N VAL A 399 20.91 2.27 8.94
CA VAL A 399 21.83 3.24 8.33
C VAL A 399 22.92 2.47 7.56
N PRO A 400 23.11 2.71 6.25
CA PRO A 400 24.11 2.00 5.48
C PRO A 400 25.53 2.43 5.84
N SER A 401 26.46 1.48 5.80
CA SER A 401 27.89 1.74 5.97
C SER A 401 28.42 2.72 4.91
N GLY A 402 29.30 3.64 5.32
CA GLY A 402 29.88 4.66 4.45
C GLY A 402 29.06 5.94 4.29
N MET A 403 27.95 6.07 5.03
CA MET A 403 27.21 7.33 5.12
C MET A 403 28.02 8.35 5.94
N LYS A 404 28.32 9.52 5.37
CA LYS A 404 28.94 10.64 6.11
C LYS A 404 27.86 11.53 6.72
N SER A 405 28.17 12.22 7.83
CA SER A 405 27.27 13.18 8.47
C SER A 405 26.84 14.26 7.46
N GLN A 406 25.52 14.46 7.41
CA GLN A 406 24.70 15.19 6.45
C GLN A 406 25.29 16.49 5.87
N SER A 407 25.19 16.65 4.54
CA SER A 407 25.21 17.95 3.85
C SER A 407 23.93 18.17 3.02
N SER A 408 22.79 17.61 3.44
CA SER A 408 21.54 17.79 2.70
C SER A 408 20.87 19.12 3.07
N ASN A 409 20.63 19.95 2.06
CA ASN A 409 19.77 21.14 2.15
C ASN A 409 18.31 20.65 2.22
N ILE A 410 17.77 20.49 3.43
CA ILE A 410 16.38 20.13 3.69
C ILE A 410 15.55 21.38 4.00
N ILE A 411 14.23 21.30 3.79
CA ILE A 411 13.34 22.41 4.14
C ILE A 411 13.24 22.51 5.66
N ILE A 412 13.73 23.63 6.21
CA ILE A 412 13.71 23.93 7.65
C ILE A 412 12.50 24.79 8.07
N GLY A 413 11.78 25.35 7.09
CA GLY A 413 10.62 26.19 7.31
C GLY A 413 10.20 26.96 6.05
N PHE A 414 9.19 27.82 6.22
CA PHE A 414 8.72 28.74 5.19
C PHE A 414 8.83 30.17 5.70
N ALA A 415 9.45 31.07 4.93
CA ALA A 415 9.54 32.48 5.26
C ALA A 415 9.48 33.34 3.99
N GLY A 416 8.78 34.48 4.05
CA GLY A 416 8.65 35.39 2.91
C GLY A 416 8.11 34.70 1.65
N GLN A 417 7.16 33.77 1.81
CA GLN A 417 6.57 32.96 0.74
C GLN A 417 7.56 32.06 -0.03
N LYS A 418 8.70 31.71 0.58
CA LYS A 418 9.71 30.81 0.02
C LYS A 418 10.06 29.70 1.01
N ALA A 419 10.48 28.55 0.48
CA ALA A 419 11.10 27.51 1.31
C ALA A 419 12.46 28.00 1.80
N GLN A 420 12.73 27.79 3.09
CA GLN A 420 14.06 27.94 3.66
C GLN A 420 14.73 26.57 3.69
N TYR A 421 15.95 26.49 3.17
CA TYR A 421 16.75 25.28 3.17
C TYR A 421 17.88 25.39 4.19
N GLY A 422 18.22 24.27 4.82
CA GLY A 422 19.32 24.19 5.79
C GLY A 422 19.68 22.75 6.10
N SER A 423 20.61 22.55 7.03
CA SER A 423 20.96 21.20 7.51
C SER A 423 19.86 20.60 8.38
N TYR A 424 19.95 19.29 8.65
CA TYR A 424 19.08 18.62 9.62
C TYR A 424 19.16 19.24 11.02
N ASN A 425 20.36 19.61 11.47
CA ASN A 425 20.54 20.29 12.75
C ASN A 425 19.80 21.65 12.76
N ASN A 426 19.84 22.38 11.65
CA ASN A 426 19.07 23.61 11.50
C ASN A 426 17.56 23.34 11.54
N TYR A 427 17.08 22.23 10.97
CA TYR A 427 15.68 21.81 11.07
C TYR A 427 15.27 21.48 12.50
N VAL A 428 16.08 20.74 13.25
CA VAL A 428 15.79 20.38 14.65
C VAL A 428 15.70 21.65 15.51
N VAL A 429 16.64 22.58 15.35
CA VAL A 429 16.63 23.88 16.04
C VAL A 429 15.46 24.75 15.57
N ALA A 430 15.20 24.86 14.27
CA ALA A 430 14.10 25.64 13.73
C ALA A 430 12.72 25.11 14.18
N ARG A 431 12.57 23.78 14.25
CA ARG A 431 11.40 23.09 14.80
C ARG A 431 11.15 23.49 16.25
N SER A 432 12.20 23.65 17.05
CA SER A 432 12.09 24.15 18.43
C SER A 432 11.71 25.64 18.48
N SER A 433 12.21 26.48 17.57
CA SER A 433 11.82 27.91 17.48
C SER A 433 10.42 28.17 16.89
N LEU A 434 9.80 27.17 16.27
CA LEU A 434 8.37 27.20 15.89
C LEU A 434 7.45 26.94 17.10
N GLN A 435 8.02 26.66 18.29
CA GLN A 435 7.34 26.53 19.59
C GLN A 435 7.25 27.91 20.26
N ASP A 436 6.26 28.74 19.91
CA ASP A 436 6.08 30.06 20.53
C ASP A 436 5.38 30.03 21.91
N GLU A 437 5.08 28.86 22.46
CA GLU A 437 4.74 28.75 23.88
C GLU A 437 5.61 27.68 24.51
N VAL A 438 6.43 28.11 25.47
CA VAL A 438 7.01 27.23 26.48
C VAL A 438 5.85 26.67 27.30
N VAL A 439 5.19 25.64 26.78
CA VAL A 439 4.47 24.70 27.63
C VAL A 439 5.54 23.79 28.20
N THR A 440 6.00 24.13 29.41
CA THR A 440 6.68 23.21 30.31
C THR A 440 5.71 22.09 30.69
N THR A 441 5.42 21.19 29.77
CA THR A 441 5.15 19.81 30.11
C THR A 441 6.31 19.05 29.52
N ASN A 442 7.28 18.76 30.38
CA ASN A 442 8.45 17.93 30.12
C ASN A 442 8.14 16.93 29.00
N MET A 443 8.71 17.16 27.82
CA MET A 443 8.85 16.13 26.80
C MET A 443 9.88 15.06 27.21
N ASP A 444 10.26 15.03 28.48
CA ASP A 444 10.89 13.90 29.14
C ASP A 444 9.80 12.88 29.52
N GLY A 445 9.06 12.42 28.52
CA GLY A 445 8.43 11.11 28.57
C GLY A 445 9.51 10.09 28.28
N THR A 446 10.32 9.79 29.29
CA THR A 446 11.35 8.73 29.31
C THR A 446 10.86 7.48 28.58
N ASN A 447 11.25 7.32 27.33
CA ASN A 447 11.18 6.05 26.63
C ASN A 447 12.62 5.68 26.28
N SER A 448 13.24 4.90 27.18
CA SER A 448 14.65 4.50 27.15
C SER A 448 15.05 3.67 25.92
N ASP A 449 14.10 3.30 25.07
CA ASP A 449 14.32 2.34 23.98
C ASP A 449 14.31 2.99 22.59
N LEU A 450 14.13 4.31 22.49
CA LEU A 450 14.41 5.03 21.25
C LEU A 450 15.90 5.38 21.19
N ILE A 451 16.69 4.41 20.74
CA ILE A 451 18.05 4.64 20.28
C ILE A 451 17.95 5.56 19.05
N TYR A 452 18.00 6.87 19.27
CA TYR A 452 18.44 7.79 18.24
C TYR A 452 19.89 7.45 17.95
N PRO A 453 20.29 7.15 16.70
CA PRO A 453 21.69 7.04 16.39
C PRO A 453 22.31 8.40 16.65
N ASP A 454 23.18 8.47 17.66
CA ASP A 454 23.98 9.64 17.92
C ASP A 454 25.00 9.75 16.78
N PHE A 455 24.75 10.68 15.86
CA PHE A 455 25.65 10.97 14.75
C PHE A 455 26.70 12.03 15.10
N THR A 456 26.88 12.35 16.39
CA THR A 456 27.85 13.36 16.84
C THR A 456 29.12 12.78 17.45
N ASP A 457 29.21 11.46 17.65
CA ASP A 457 30.42 10.81 18.16
C ASP A 457 31.21 10.11 17.04
N PRO A 458 32.40 10.60 16.65
CA PRO A 458 33.23 9.95 15.64
C PRO A 458 34.06 8.75 16.18
N GLU A 459 33.93 8.37 17.46
CA GLU A 459 34.73 7.28 18.06
C GLU A 459 33.90 6.19 18.78
N ILE A 460 32.77 5.75 18.21
CA ILE A 460 32.14 4.45 18.56
C ILE A 460 31.88 3.61 17.30
#